data_AF-A0A4Q3MJM1-F1
#
_entry.id   AF-A0A4Q3MJM1-F1
#
_cell.length_a   1.000
_cell.length_b   1.000
_cell.length_c   1.000
_cell.angle_alpha   90.00
_cell.angle_beta   90.00
_cell.angle_gamma   90.00
#
_symmetry.space_group_name_H-M   'P 1'
#
loop_
_entity.id
_entity.type
_entity.pdbx_description
1 polymer ?
#
loop_
_entity_poly.entity_id
_entity_poly.type
_entity_poly.pdbx_seq_one_letter_code
_entity_poly.pdbx_strand_id
1 'polypeptide(L)' 'MPPGLRGQGLGSQLAKALFEHARNRGERIVPACSFIADWARRHPEYQDVLVQRAEQVR' A
#
# COMPACT_ATOMS: atom_id res chain seq x y z
N MET A 1 -16.98 6.64 5.92
CA MET A 1 -16.17 7.81 5.51
C MET A 1 -17.09 8.81 4.83
N PRO A 2 -17.07 10.12 5.17
CA PRO A 2 -17.96 11.11 4.56
C PRO A 2 -17.70 11.22 3.05
N PRO A 3 -18.72 11.40 2.20
CA PRO A 3 -18.57 11.31 0.75
C PRO A 3 -17.59 12.32 0.12
N GLY A 4 -17.39 13.49 0.74
CA GLY A 4 -16.70 14.65 0.16
C GLY A 4 -15.16 14.63 0.14
N LEU A 5 -14.51 13.60 0.68
CA LEU A 5 -13.04 13.49 0.71
C LEU A 5 -12.47 12.50 -0.32
N ARG A 6 -13.34 11.85 -1.13
CA ARG A 6 -12.90 11.01 -2.24
C ARG A 6 -12.49 11.88 -3.43
N GLY A 7 -11.38 11.53 -4.09
CA GLY A 7 -10.95 12.14 -5.36
C GLY A 7 -9.89 13.25 -5.25
N GLN A 8 -9.45 13.64 -4.06
CA GLN A 8 -8.41 14.68 -3.88
C GLN A 8 -6.97 14.15 -3.88
N GLY A 9 -6.76 12.87 -4.25
CA GLY A 9 -5.43 12.25 -4.29
C GLY A 9 -4.78 11.99 -2.91
N LEU A 10 -5.37 12.46 -1.82
CA LEU A 10 -4.84 12.28 -0.45
C LEU A 10 -4.61 10.82 -0.09
N GLY A 11 -5.53 9.92 -0.46
CA GLY A 11 -5.36 8.48 -0.23
C GLY A 11 -4.13 7.90 -0.95
N SER A 12 -3.85 8.37 -2.17
CA SER A 12 -2.68 7.95 -2.93
C SER A 12 -1.38 8.53 -2.36
N GLN A 13 -1.42 9.77 -1.84
CA GLN A 13 -0.27 10.37 -1.16
C GLN A 13 0.08 9.64 0.13
N LEU A 14 -0.94 9.32 0.94
CA LEU A 14 -0.76 8.52 2.16
C LEU A 14 -0.23 7.11 1.85
N ALA A 15 -0.78 6.46 0.83
CA ALA A 15 -0.27 5.17 0.39
C ALA A 15 1.21 5.30 -0.02
N LYS A 16 1.56 6.24 -0.91
CA LYS A 16 2.95 6.45 -1.33
C LYS A 16 3.90 6.62 -0.14
N ALA A 17 3.57 7.51 0.80
CA ALA A 17 4.38 7.75 1.99
C ALA A 17 4.51 6.49 2.86
N LEU A 18 3.44 5.71 3.03
CA LEU A 18 3.46 4.44 3.74
C LEU A 18 4.43 3.43 3.10
N PHE A 19 4.36 3.28 1.78
CA PHE A 19 5.21 2.34 1.03
C PHE A 19 6.69 2.76 1.04
N GLU A 20 6.98 4.05 0.88
CA GLU A 20 8.34 4.58 0.99
C GLU A 20 8.91 4.41 2.40
N HIS A 21 8.11 4.68 3.42
CA HIS A 21 8.51 4.49 4.82
C HIS A 21 8.86 3.04 5.12
N ALA A 22 8.02 2.09 4.68
CA ALA A 22 8.30 0.66 4.81
C ALA A 22 9.60 0.27 4.09
N ARG A 23 9.80 0.73 2.85
CA ARG A 23 11.04 0.47 2.10
C ARG A 23 12.27 0.95 2.86
N ASN A 24 12.25 2.19 3.34
CA ASN A 24 13.38 2.81 4.01
C ASN A 24 13.74 2.10 5.33
N ARG A 25 12.78 1.39 5.93
CA ARG A 25 12.96 0.62 7.17
C ARG A 25 13.25 -0.85 6.92
N GLY A 26 13.25 -1.31 5.66
CA GLY A 26 13.34 -2.73 5.32
C GLY A 26 12.13 -3.55 5.79
N GLU A 27 10.99 -2.90 6.02
CA GLU A 27 9.75 -3.53 6.44
C GLU A 27 8.93 -3.96 5.21
N ARG A 28 8.04 -4.94 5.40
CA ARG A 28 7.09 -5.38 4.37
C ARG A 28 5.66 -5.09 4.78
N ILE A 29 4.84 -4.74 3.80
CA ILE A 29 3.43 -4.38 3.97
C ILE A 29 2.56 -5.59 3.60
N VAL A 30 1.62 -5.90 4.48
CA VAL A 30 0.48 -6.79 4.19
C VAL A 30 -0.71 -5.92 3.76
N PRO A 31 -1.14 -5.96 2.49
CA PRO A 31 -2.22 -5.11 2.01
C PRO A 31 -3.60 -5.68 2.40
N ALA A 32 -3.96 -5.56 3.68
CA ALA A 32 -5.24 -6.05 4.21
C ALA A 32 -6.45 -5.24 3.75
N CYS A 33 -6.25 -3.98 3.35
CA CYS A 33 -7.29 -3.09 2.83
C CYS A 33 -7.34 -3.16 1.30
N SER A 34 -8.53 -3.32 0.73
CA SER A 34 -8.74 -3.37 -0.73
C SER A 34 -8.19 -2.14 -1.45
N PHE A 35 -8.30 -0.95 -0.85
CA PHE A 35 -7.72 0.28 -1.41
C PHE A 35 -6.20 0.18 -1.57
N ILE A 36 -5.49 -0.30 -0.55
CA ILE A 36 -4.03 -0.44 -0.57
C ILE A 36 -3.60 -1.54 -1.54
N ALA A 37 -4.34 -2.66 -1.58
CA ALA A 37 -4.09 -3.73 -2.54
C ALA A 37 -4.26 -3.22 -3.99
N ASP A 38 -5.30 -2.43 -4.26
CA ASP A 38 -5.55 -1.85 -5.58
C ASP A 38 -4.53 -0.78 -5.95
N TRP A 39 -4.13 0.04 -4.98
CA TRP A 39 -3.07 1.02 -5.17
C TRP A 39 -1.75 0.34 -5.52
N ALA A 40 -1.34 -0.68 -4.75
CA ALA A 40 -0.10 -1.42 -5.00
C ALA A 40 -0.08 -2.12 -6.36
N ARG A 41 -1.22 -2.62 -6.86
CA ARG A 41 -1.31 -3.19 -8.22
C ARG A 41 -1.07 -2.15 -9.32
N ARG A 42 -1.42 -0.88 -9.09
CA ARG A 42 -1.16 0.23 -10.02
C ARG A 42 0.26 0.79 -9.90
N HIS A 43 0.96 0.45 -8.83
CA HIS A 43 2.30 0.92 -8.49
C HIS A 43 3.27 -0.27 -8.32
N PRO A 44 3.59 -0.98 -9.42
CA PRO A 44 4.44 -2.17 -9.39
C PRO A 44 5.86 -1.89 -8.90
N GLU A 45 6.29 -0.62 -8.93
CA GLU A 45 7.56 -0.17 -8.37
C GLU A 45 7.70 -0.44 -6.87
N TYR A 46 6.61 -0.73 -6.14
CA TYR A 46 6.59 -1.07 -4.71
C TYR A 46 6.32 -2.55 -4.41
N GLN A 47 6.50 -3.45 -5.38
CA GLN A 47 6.29 -4.89 -5.15
C GLN A 47 7.32 -5.53 -4.20
N ASP A 48 8.54 -4.98 -4.15
CA ASP A 48 9.64 -5.38 -3.24
C ASP A 48 9.29 -5.22 -1.76
N VAL A 49 8.39 -4.29 -1.42
CA VAL A 49 7.94 -4.03 -0.05
C VAL A 49 6.61 -4.69 0.28
N LEU A 50 6.06 -5.52 -0.60
CA LEU A 50 4.89 -6.33 -0.27
C LEU A 50 5.32 -7.68 0.28
N VAL A 51 4.59 -8.15 1.29
CA VAL A 51 4.67 -9.57 1.69
C VAL A 51 4.13 -10.39 0.53
N GLN A 52 4.92 -11.33 0.03
CA GLN A 52 4.43 -12.25 -0.99
C GLN A 52 3.37 -13.14 -0.34
N ARG A 53 2.22 -13.36 -1.00
CA ARG A 53 1.12 -14.20 -0.46
C ARG A 53 1.56 -15.56 0.08
N ALA A 54 2.72 -16.08 -0.35
CA ALA A 54 3.32 -17.31 0.15
C ALA A 54 3.74 -17.25 1.64
N GLU A 55 4.01 -16.07 2.19
CA GLU A 55 4.55 -15.91 3.55
C GLU A 55 3.46 -15.72 4.62
N GLN A 56 2.22 -15.44 4.21
CA GLN A 56 1.11 -15.14 5.12
C GLN A 56 0.36 -16.39 5.63
N VAL A 57 0.81 -17.59 5.24
CA VAL A 57 0.21 -18.90 5.59
C VAL A 57 1.14 -19.75 6.49
N ARG A 58 2.25 -19.19 6.99
CA ARG A 58 3.15 -19.91 7.91
C ARG A 58 2.83 -19.62 9.37
#